data_AF-A0A1B6LEP4-F1
#
_entry.id   AF-A0A1B6LEP4-F1
#
_cell.length_a   1.000
_cell.length_b   1.000
_cell.length_c   1.000
_cell.angle_alpha   90.00
_cell.angle_beta   90.00
_cell.angle_gamma   90.00
#
_symmetry.space_group_name_H-M   'P 1'
#
loop_
_entity.id
_entity.type
_entity.pdbx_description
1 polymer ?
#
loop_
_entity_poly.entity_id
_entity_poly.type
_entity_poly.pdbx_seq_one_letter_code
_entity_poly.pdbx_strand_id
1 'polypeptide(L)'
;ISLALVCQTMWKCYLVLACAVITLTISARNNGNGGDGDLSLWIDEQQVKMFSGFAMEIYAIVDGKVLPYILDPNFEKYLPIIPSEAGYVNLTWKSGTKKYYYNFDRLQSFNEDVLASPVISIKTKGRVPRRPKVFSVLLPCNGNRSGIAAFSIGLLIETRKGKPLPGTPLRLRLRKECAERGP
;
A
#
# COMPACT_ATOMS: atom_id res chain seq x y z
N ILE A 1 4.59 -26.68 -28.76
CA ILE A 1 3.75 -25.75 -29.55
C ILE A 1 3.67 -24.47 -28.74
N SER A 2 4.50 -23.50 -29.11
CA SER A 2 4.87 -22.35 -28.29
C SER A 2 3.71 -21.38 -28.05
N LEU A 3 3.66 -20.82 -26.84
CA LEU A 3 2.74 -19.75 -26.37
C LEU A 3 2.65 -18.52 -27.29
N ALA A 4 3.55 -18.38 -28.26
CA ALA A 4 3.54 -17.33 -29.28
C ALA A 4 2.34 -17.38 -30.24
N LEU A 5 1.76 -18.57 -30.49
CA LEU A 5 0.64 -18.72 -31.44
C LEU A 5 -0.71 -18.28 -30.86
N VAL A 6 -0.91 -18.38 -29.54
CA VAL A 6 -2.15 -17.95 -28.88
C VAL A 6 -2.25 -16.41 -28.81
N CYS A 7 -1.10 -15.72 -28.84
CA CYS A 7 -1.04 -14.26 -28.74
C CYS A 7 -1.34 -13.54 -30.08
N GLN A 8 -1.16 -14.19 -31.24
CA GLN A 8 -1.33 -13.56 -32.55
C GLN A 8 -2.78 -13.53 -33.05
N THR A 9 -3.63 -14.46 -32.64
CA THR A 9 -5.04 -14.50 -33.06
C THR A 9 -5.94 -13.55 -32.24
N MET A 10 -5.58 -13.26 -30.99
CA MET A 10 -6.34 -12.38 -30.11
C MET A 10 -6.21 -10.89 -30.44
N TRP A 11 -5.11 -10.45 -31.08
CA TRP A 11 -4.90 -9.05 -31.46
C TRP A 11 -5.76 -8.61 -32.66
N LYS A 12 -6.00 -9.51 -33.64
CA LYS A 12 -6.73 -9.16 -34.87
C LYS A 12 -8.24 -8.96 -34.64
N CYS A 13 -8.83 -9.64 -33.66
CA CYS A 13 -10.23 -9.45 -33.29
C CYS A 13 -10.47 -8.15 -32.48
N TYR A 14 -9.46 -7.65 -31.75
CA TYR A 14 -9.59 -6.46 -30.93
C TYR A 14 -9.66 -5.16 -31.75
N LEU A 15 -8.94 -5.10 -32.87
CA LEU A 15 -8.90 -3.90 -33.73
C LEU A 15 -10.20 -3.64 -34.50
N VAL A 16 -10.95 -4.68 -34.88
CA VAL A 16 -12.22 -4.51 -35.61
C VAL A 16 -13.36 -4.09 -34.69
N LEU A 17 -13.35 -4.54 -33.43
CA LEU A 17 -14.34 -4.14 -32.42
C LEU A 17 -14.06 -2.75 -31.81
N ALA A 18 -12.79 -2.32 -31.77
CA ALA A 18 -12.43 -1.00 -31.26
C ALA A 18 -12.98 0.15 -32.14
N CYS A 19 -12.95 0.03 -33.47
CA CYS A 19 -13.37 1.12 -34.35
C CYS A 19 -14.88 1.43 -34.32
N ALA A 20 -15.74 0.46 -33.98
CA ALA A 20 -17.19 0.66 -33.92
C ALA A 20 -17.69 1.23 -32.58
N VAL A 21 -16.89 1.16 -31.51
CA VAL A 21 -17.22 1.75 -30.19
C VAL A 21 -16.68 3.18 -30.06
N ILE A 22 -15.61 3.50 -30.80
CA ILE A 22 -14.92 4.81 -30.73
C ILE A 22 -15.75 5.97 -31.32
N THR A 23 -16.77 5.71 -32.15
CA THR A 23 -17.60 6.77 -32.77
C THR A 23 -18.92 7.08 -32.06
N LEU A 24 -19.30 6.38 -30.99
CA LEU A 24 -20.55 6.63 -30.24
C LEU A 24 -20.38 7.09 -28.79
N THR A 25 -19.16 7.37 -28.34
CA THR A 25 -18.92 7.96 -27.01
C THR A 25 -18.10 9.25 -27.08
N ILE A 26 -18.54 10.20 -27.92
CA ILE A 26 -18.21 11.61 -27.69
C ILE A 26 -19.15 12.11 -26.58
N SER A 27 -18.70 12.03 -25.33
CA SER A 27 -19.27 12.75 -24.20
C SER A 27 -18.23 12.92 -23.10
N ALA A 28 -18.03 14.17 -22.67
CA ALA A 28 -17.21 14.62 -21.55
C ALA A 28 -15.69 14.52 -21.72
N ARG A 29 -15.14 15.54 -22.38
CA ARG A 29 -13.82 16.07 -22.06
C ARG A 29 -13.83 16.46 -20.57
N ASN A 30 -13.38 15.57 -19.69
CA ASN A 30 -13.35 15.85 -18.26
C ASN A 30 -12.18 16.80 -17.99
N ASN A 31 -12.50 18.09 -17.94
CA ASN A 31 -11.64 19.12 -17.44
C ASN A 31 -11.29 18.75 -15.99
N GLY A 32 -10.04 18.35 -15.73
CA GLY A 32 -9.56 17.88 -14.42
C GLY A 32 -9.54 18.98 -13.36
N ASN A 33 -10.71 19.49 -13.00
CA ASN A 33 -10.95 20.38 -11.87
C ASN A 33 -12.27 19.93 -11.21
N GLY A 34 -12.21 18.93 -10.33
CA GLY A 34 -13.40 18.38 -9.69
C GLY A 34 -13.10 17.41 -8.55
N GLY A 35 -13.22 17.90 -7.31
CA GLY A 35 -13.34 17.08 -6.11
C GLY A 35 -12.05 16.97 -5.29
N ASP A 36 -11.96 17.74 -4.20
CA ASP A 36 -10.97 17.52 -3.14
C ASP A 36 -11.27 16.14 -2.51
N GLY A 37 -10.64 15.10 -3.10
CA GLY A 37 -11.01 13.69 -3.01
C GLY A 37 -10.99 13.13 -1.59
N ASP A 38 -11.55 11.94 -1.38
CA ASP A 38 -11.67 11.37 -0.04
C ASP A 38 -10.33 10.73 0.44
N LEU A 39 -10.38 10.01 1.56
CA LEU A 39 -9.25 9.31 2.15
C LEU A 39 -8.62 8.32 1.16
N SER A 40 -7.31 8.44 0.98
CA SER A 40 -6.50 7.49 0.23
C SER A 40 -5.24 7.15 1.03
N LEU A 41 -4.77 5.91 0.93
CA LEU A 41 -3.53 5.41 1.53
C LEU A 41 -2.88 4.45 0.53
N TRP A 42 -1.64 4.71 0.14
CA TRP A 42 -0.93 3.93 -0.88
C TRP A 42 0.58 3.93 -0.69
N ILE A 43 1.25 3.07 -1.45
CA ILE A 43 2.69 3.04 -1.65
C ILE A 43 2.97 3.63 -3.03
N ASP A 44 3.81 4.65 -3.11
CA ASP A 44 4.12 5.34 -4.36
C ASP A 44 4.90 4.46 -5.35
N GLU A 45 4.75 4.77 -6.64
CA GLU A 45 5.41 4.09 -7.76
C GLU A 45 6.91 3.87 -7.54
N GLN A 46 7.62 4.91 -7.10
CA GLN A 46 9.06 4.83 -6.88
C GLN A 46 9.42 3.78 -5.82
N GLN A 47 8.62 3.69 -4.75
CA GLN A 47 8.86 2.72 -3.68
C GLN A 47 8.60 1.29 -4.16
N VAL A 48 7.56 1.07 -4.97
CA VAL A 48 7.24 -0.25 -5.55
C VAL A 48 8.29 -0.67 -6.57
N LYS A 49 8.76 0.27 -7.40
CA LYS A 49 9.79 0.01 -8.40
C LYS A 49 11.11 -0.44 -7.78
N MET A 50 11.50 0.15 -6.65
CA MET A 50 12.72 -0.24 -5.93
C MET A 50 12.68 -1.70 -5.42
N PHE A 51 11.51 -2.23 -5.06
CA PHE A 51 11.40 -3.59 -4.51
C PHE A 51 11.01 -4.65 -5.53
N SER A 52 10.28 -4.29 -6.58
CA SER A 52 9.68 -5.24 -7.52
C SER A 52 10.16 -5.10 -8.96
N GLY A 53 10.77 -3.97 -9.32
CA GLY A 53 11.08 -3.60 -10.70
C GLY A 53 9.89 -3.05 -11.49
N PHE A 54 8.66 -3.12 -10.96
CA PHE A 54 7.45 -2.61 -11.59
C PHE A 54 7.12 -1.19 -11.13
N ALA A 55 6.72 -0.36 -12.08
CA ALA A 55 6.30 1.02 -11.87
C ALA A 55 4.78 1.07 -11.67
N MET A 56 4.31 1.00 -10.42
CA MET A 56 2.89 1.17 -10.10
C MET A 56 2.66 1.65 -8.66
N GLU A 57 1.53 2.29 -8.41
CA GLU A 57 1.06 2.59 -7.05
C GLU A 57 0.25 1.41 -6.48
N ILE A 58 0.45 1.10 -5.20
CA ILE A 58 -0.30 0.04 -4.50
C ILE A 58 -1.17 0.70 -3.44
N TYR A 59 -2.49 0.66 -3.64
CA TYR A 59 -3.47 1.33 -2.76
C TYR A 59 -4.05 0.41 -1.70
N ALA A 60 -3.95 0.75 -0.42
CA ALA A 60 -4.71 0.07 0.62
C ALA A 60 -6.13 0.65 0.78
N ILE A 61 -6.26 1.97 0.60
CA ILE A 61 -7.53 2.71 0.74
C ILE A 61 -7.70 3.64 -0.45
N VAL A 62 -8.87 3.62 -1.07
CA VAL A 62 -9.28 4.54 -2.15
C VAL A 62 -10.66 5.09 -1.84
N ASP A 63 -10.81 6.41 -1.95
CA ASP A 63 -12.06 7.12 -1.71
C ASP A 63 -12.80 6.72 -0.41
N GLY A 64 -12.04 6.60 0.68
CA GLY A 64 -12.58 6.21 1.99
C GLY A 64 -13.00 4.75 2.11
N LYS A 65 -12.59 3.88 1.18
CA LYS A 65 -12.86 2.43 1.21
C LYS A 65 -11.57 1.64 1.22
N VAL A 66 -11.47 0.69 2.14
CA VAL A 66 -10.39 -0.30 2.13
C VAL A 66 -10.56 -1.20 0.89
N LEU A 67 -9.49 -1.41 0.13
CA LEU A 67 -9.58 -2.24 -1.08
C LEU A 67 -9.78 -3.72 -0.73
N PRO A 68 -10.63 -4.46 -1.47
CA PRO A 68 -11.02 -5.83 -1.10
C PRO A 68 -9.86 -6.81 -0.93
N TYR A 69 -8.80 -6.66 -1.73
CA TYR A 69 -7.65 -7.57 -1.67
C TYR A 69 -6.90 -7.49 -0.34
N ILE A 70 -6.95 -6.35 0.37
CA ILE A 70 -6.39 -6.19 1.72
C ILE A 70 -7.20 -6.98 2.76
N LEU A 71 -8.50 -7.18 2.49
CA LEU A 71 -9.43 -7.86 3.39
C LEU A 71 -9.45 -9.39 3.18
N ASP A 72 -8.73 -9.91 2.17
CA ASP A 72 -8.59 -11.35 1.95
C ASP A 72 -7.86 -12.00 3.15
N PRO A 73 -8.44 -13.01 3.81
CA PRO A 73 -7.77 -13.76 4.89
C PRO A 73 -6.42 -14.37 4.49
N ASN A 74 -6.18 -14.57 3.19
CA ASN A 74 -4.92 -15.08 2.66
C ASN A 74 -3.96 -13.98 2.21
N PHE A 75 -4.34 -12.71 2.28
CA PHE A 75 -3.53 -11.57 1.83
C PHE A 75 -2.08 -11.65 2.34
N GLU A 76 -1.91 -11.92 3.64
CA GLU A 76 -0.60 -12.00 4.29
C GLU A 76 0.31 -13.10 3.71
N LYS A 77 -0.27 -14.18 3.16
CA LYS A 77 0.50 -15.27 2.54
C LYS A 77 1.13 -14.87 1.22
N TYR A 78 0.54 -13.90 0.52
CA TYR A 78 1.02 -13.39 -0.75
C TYR A 78 2.01 -12.23 -0.59
N LEU A 79 2.20 -11.71 0.63
CA LEU A 79 3.12 -10.62 0.89
C LEU A 79 4.58 -11.11 0.83
N PRO A 80 5.43 -10.45 0.02
CA PRO A 80 6.85 -10.79 -0.04
C PRO A 80 7.54 -10.47 1.28
N ILE A 81 8.68 -11.10 1.50
CA ILE A 81 9.56 -10.76 2.62
C ILE A 81 10.26 -9.43 2.27
N ILE A 82 10.22 -8.46 3.18
CA ILE A 82 10.94 -7.21 3.03
C ILE A 82 12.45 -7.52 3.14
N PRO A 83 13.28 -7.14 2.15
CA PRO A 83 14.67 -7.58 2.10
C PRO A 83 15.57 -6.80 3.08
N SER A 84 16.79 -7.28 3.31
CA SER A 84 17.71 -6.78 4.34
C SER A 84 18.06 -5.28 4.20
N GLU A 85 18.16 -4.82 2.96
CA GLU A 85 18.58 -3.47 2.55
C GLU A 85 17.48 -2.43 2.82
N ALA A 86 16.23 -2.87 2.89
CA ALA A 86 15.06 -2.02 3.07
C ALA A 86 14.87 -1.62 4.54
N GLY A 87 15.53 -0.54 4.99
CA GLY A 87 15.39 -0.06 6.38
C GLY A 87 14.04 0.58 6.71
N TYR A 88 13.26 0.95 5.70
CA TYR A 88 11.96 1.58 5.86
C TYR A 88 11.05 1.34 4.66
N VAL A 89 9.76 1.59 4.84
CA VAL A 89 8.74 1.65 3.78
C VAL A 89 8.04 2.99 3.85
N ASN A 90 7.98 3.71 2.73
CA ASN A 90 7.21 4.95 2.62
C ASN A 90 5.77 4.65 2.23
N LEU A 91 4.84 5.27 2.95
CA LEU A 91 3.43 5.30 2.61
C LEU A 91 2.99 6.75 2.42
N THR A 92 2.11 6.96 1.47
CA THR A 92 1.48 8.25 1.20
C THR A 92 0.00 8.17 1.48
N TRP A 93 -0.52 9.21 2.12
CA TRP A 93 -1.93 9.33 2.43
C TRP A 93 -2.44 10.76 2.32
N LYS A 94 -3.76 10.89 2.19
CA LYS A 94 -4.48 12.17 2.21
C LYS A 94 -5.90 11.94 2.70
N SER A 95 -6.55 12.98 3.23
CA SER A 95 -7.97 12.97 3.60
C SER A 95 -8.88 13.78 2.67
N GLY A 96 -8.28 14.62 1.82
CA GLY A 96 -8.92 15.73 1.10
C GLY A 96 -9.95 16.48 1.94
N THR A 97 -11.19 16.64 1.45
CA THR A 97 -12.20 17.49 2.12
C THR A 97 -12.61 16.98 3.50
N LYS A 98 -12.68 15.66 3.69
CA LYS A 98 -13.18 15.04 4.91
C LYS A 98 -12.09 15.00 5.98
N LYS A 99 -12.54 14.91 7.25
CA LYS A 99 -11.64 14.81 8.41
C LYS A 99 -11.63 13.37 8.91
N TYR A 100 -10.44 12.76 8.85
CA TYR A 100 -10.15 11.46 9.42
C TYR A 100 -9.08 11.56 10.50
N TYR A 101 -9.19 10.69 11.49
CA TYR A 101 -8.22 10.51 12.56
C TYR A 101 -7.66 9.10 12.47
N TYR A 102 -6.38 8.97 12.73
CA TYR A 102 -5.69 7.69 12.68
C TYR A 102 -5.18 7.33 14.08
N ASN A 103 -5.07 6.03 14.31
CA ASN A 103 -4.45 5.45 15.49
C ASN A 103 -3.69 4.18 15.10
N PHE A 104 -2.36 4.24 15.22
CA PHE A 104 -1.48 3.09 15.20
C PHE A 104 -1.52 2.43 16.57
N ASP A 105 -2.41 1.48 16.73
CA ASP A 105 -2.66 0.78 18.00
C ASP A 105 -1.81 -0.50 18.15
N ARG A 106 -1.07 -0.88 17.11
CA ARG A 106 -0.11 -1.98 17.14
C ARG A 106 1.09 -1.69 16.25
N LEU A 107 2.27 -1.72 16.86
CA LEU A 107 3.58 -1.70 16.21
C LEU A 107 4.45 -2.65 17.01
N GLN A 108 4.51 -3.91 16.59
CA GLN A 108 5.09 -4.98 17.40
C GLN A 108 5.93 -5.93 16.57
N SER A 109 7.16 -6.19 16.99
CA SER A 109 7.96 -7.32 16.50
C SER A 109 7.63 -8.59 17.28
N PHE A 110 7.64 -9.74 16.59
CA PHE A 110 7.51 -11.05 17.22
C PHE A 110 8.86 -11.74 17.44
N ASN A 111 9.95 -11.13 16.97
CA ASN A 111 11.31 -11.64 17.07
C ASN A 111 12.24 -10.48 17.44
N GLU A 112 12.09 -9.97 18.67
CA GLU A 112 12.79 -8.77 19.13
C GLU A 112 14.32 -8.92 19.15
N ASP A 113 14.86 -10.14 19.20
CA ASP A 113 16.30 -10.39 19.08
C ASP A 113 16.87 -10.05 17.69
N VAL A 114 16.04 -10.14 16.64
CA VAL A 114 16.43 -9.95 15.23
C VAL A 114 15.99 -8.59 14.72
N LEU A 115 14.74 -8.21 15.01
CA LEU A 115 14.10 -6.99 14.54
C LEU A 115 13.42 -6.31 15.73
N ALA A 116 13.81 -5.09 16.06
CA ALA A 116 13.10 -4.30 17.05
C ALA A 116 11.70 -3.89 16.54
N SER A 117 10.80 -3.53 17.45
CA SER A 117 9.43 -3.14 17.08
C SER A 117 9.42 -1.96 16.08
N PRO A 118 8.54 -1.99 15.05
CA PRO A 118 8.50 -0.95 14.04
C PRO A 118 8.27 0.43 14.63
N VAL A 119 8.92 1.44 14.05
CA VAL A 119 8.75 2.85 14.44
C VAL A 119 8.16 3.62 13.27
N ILE A 120 7.32 4.61 13.54
CA ILE A 120 6.75 5.47 12.49
C ILE A 120 7.30 6.88 12.62
N SER A 121 7.51 7.55 11.48
CA SER A 121 8.02 8.93 11.40
C SER A 121 7.01 10.02 11.82
N ILE A 122 5.83 9.63 12.27
CA ILE A 122 4.74 10.49 12.73
C ILE A 122 4.30 10.04 14.12
N LYS A 123 3.43 10.81 14.79
CA LYS A 123 2.83 10.38 16.06
C LYS A 123 1.98 9.12 15.84
N THR A 124 1.76 8.32 16.88
CA THR A 124 0.90 7.11 16.80
C THR A 124 -0.58 7.44 16.64
N LYS A 125 -1.01 8.62 17.09
CA LYS A 125 -2.37 9.11 16.91
C LYS A 125 -2.35 10.52 16.35
N GLY A 126 -3.31 10.84 15.49
CA GLY A 126 -3.41 12.18 14.95
C GLY A 126 -4.47 12.32 13.88
N ARG A 127 -4.43 13.44 13.17
CA ARG A 127 -5.31 13.73 12.03
C ARG A 127 -4.61 13.39 10.72
N VAL A 128 -5.30 12.72 9.81
CA VAL A 128 -4.82 12.48 8.45
C VAL A 128 -4.71 13.84 7.72
N PRO A 129 -3.58 14.11 7.04
CA PRO A 129 -3.38 15.39 6.36
C PRO A 129 -4.33 15.56 5.18
N ARG A 130 -4.75 16.82 4.92
CA ARG A 130 -5.65 17.14 3.81
C ARG A 130 -5.01 16.82 2.45
N ARG A 131 -3.76 17.22 2.27
CA ARG A 131 -2.97 16.97 1.05
C ARG A 131 -2.13 15.70 1.20
N PRO A 132 -1.73 15.05 0.08
CA PRO A 132 -0.77 13.95 0.10
C PRO A 132 0.43 14.29 0.98
N LYS A 133 0.74 13.40 1.92
CA LYS A 133 1.93 13.49 2.76
C LYS A 133 2.52 12.11 2.95
N VAL A 134 3.83 12.02 2.79
CA VAL A 134 4.58 10.79 3.06
C VAL A 134 4.79 10.63 4.57
N PHE A 135 4.69 9.40 5.05
CA PHE A 135 5.30 8.97 6.30
C PHE A 135 5.99 7.63 6.09
N SER A 136 7.07 7.40 6.82
CA SER A 136 7.83 6.15 6.80
C SER A 136 7.48 5.27 7.99
N VAL A 137 7.43 3.96 7.74
CA VAL A 137 7.53 2.89 8.74
C VAL A 137 8.97 2.38 8.71
N LEU A 138 9.70 2.57 9.81
CA LEU A 138 11.06 2.12 10.00
C LEU A 138 11.06 0.70 10.56
N LEU A 139 11.96 -0.14 10.03
CA LEU A 139 12.10 -1.56 10.34
C LEU A 139 13.52 -1.84 10.87
N PRO A 140 13.80 -1.47 12.14
CA PRO A 140 15.15 -1.52 12.70
C PRO A 140 15.59 -2.95 13.00
N CYS A 141 16.53 -3.47 12.21
CA CYS A 141 17.26 -4.70 12.55
C CYS A 141 18.25 -4.42 13.68
N ASN A 142 18.40 -5.34 14.63
CA ASN A 142 19.31 -5.17 15.77
C ASN A 142 20.80 -5.25 15.40
N GLY A 143 21.12 -5.68 14.18
CA GLY A 143 22.50 -5.77 13.66
C GLY A 143 23.29 -6.98 14.15
N ASN A 144 22.94 -7.55 15.32
CA ASN A 144 23.70 -8.63 15.97
C ASN A 144 23.26 -10.05 15.57
N ARG A 145 22.18 -10.19 14.80
CA ARG A 145 21.67 -11.49 14.34
C ARG A 145 21.08 -11.35 12.94
N SER A 146 21.46 -12.28 12.08
CA SER A 146 20.78 -12.50 10.81
C SER A 146 19.51 -13.34 11.00
N GLY A 147 18.50 -13.14 10.17
CA GLY A 147 17.30 -13.97 10.17
C GLY A 147 16.06 -13.27 9.62
N ILE A 148 14.97 -14.02 9.48
CA ILE A 148 13.66 -13.49 9.11
C ILE A 148 12.84 -13.28 10.38
N ALA A 149 12.41 -12.05 10.61
CA ALA A 149 11.56 -11.66 11.71
C ALA A 149 10.14 -11.34 11.22
N ALA A 150 9.13 -11.77 11.98
CA ALA A 150 7.77 -11.32 11.77
C ALA A 150 7.48 -10.10 12.63
N PHE A 151 6.67 -9.18 12.12
CA PHE A 151 6.14 -8.04 12.88
C PHE A 151 4.70 -7.76 12.48
N SER A 152 4.00 -6.95 13.27
CA SER A 152 2.63 -6.54 12.98
C SER A 152 2.44 -5.04 13.07
N ILE A 153 1.56 -4.55 12.20
CA ILE A 153 1.08 -3.16 12.18
C ILE A 153 -0.44 -3.17 12.27
N GLY A 154 -0.96 -2.31 13.15
CA GLY A 154 -2.37 -2.05 13.33
C GLY A 154 -2.68 -0.59 13.03
N LEU A 155 -3.59 -0.32 12.10
CA LEU A 155 -4.03 1.03 11.76
C LEU A 155 -5.56 1.14 11.83
N LEU A 156 -6.06 1.81 12.87
CA LEU A 156 -7.45 2.23 12.98
C LEU A 156 -7.62 3.61 12.34
N ILE A 157 -8.65 3.78 11.52
CA ILE A 157 -9.04 5.08 10.99
C ILE A 157 -10.48 5.37 11.39
N GLU A 158 -10.72 6.58 11.86
CA GLU A 158 -12.03 7.03 12.32
C GLU A 158 -12.42 8.33 11.61
N THR A 159 -13.73 8.47 11.36
CA THR A 159 -14.31 9.74 10.90
C THR A 159 -14.27 10.78 12.01
N ARG A 160 -14.54 12.06 11.69
CA ARG A 160 -14.71 13.13 12.68
C ARG A 160 -15.68 12.80 13.83
N LYS A 161 -16.65 11.92 13.60
CA LYS A 161 -17.65 11.51 14.58
C LYS A 161 -17.20 10.32 15.45
N GLY A 162 -15.94 9.90 15.37
CA GLY A 162 -15.42 8.73 16.09
C GLY A 162 -15.96 7.39 15.57
N LYS A 163 -16.54 7.37 14.36
CA LYS A 163 -16.97 6.11 13.73
C LYS A 163 -15.78 5.47 12.99
N PRO A 164 -15.44 4.20 13.26
CA PRO A 164 -14.42 3.48 12.50
C PRO A 164 -14.75 3.42 11.01
N LEU A 165 -13.72 3.54 10.18
CA LEU A 165 -13.82 3.29 8.74
C LEU A 165 -14.03 1.79 8.52
N PRO A 166 -15.04 1.38 7.71
CA PRO A 166 -15.24 -0.04 7.40
C PRO A 166 -13.97 -0.71 6.85
N GLY A 167 -13.66 -1.89 7.37
CA GLY A 167 -12.42 -2.61 7.07
C GLY A 167 -11.23 -2.23 7.94
N THR A 168 -11.36 -1.24 8.85
CA THR A 168 -10.35 -0.92 9.87
C THR A 168 -10.76 -1.44 11.26
N PRO A 169 -9.82 -1.79 12.16
CA PRO A 169 -8.37 -1.62 12.03
C PRO A 169 -7.75 -2.54 10.96
N LEU A 170 -6.90 -1.98 10.12
CA LEU A 170 -6.06 -2.76 9.22
C LEU A 170 -5.02 -3.48 10.07
N ARG A 171 -5.06 -4.81 10.08
CA ARG A 171 -4.12 -5.67 10.80
C ARG A 171 -3.30 -6.41 9.77
N LEU A 172 -2.01 -6.11 9.72
CA LEU A 172 -1.09 -6.78 8.82
C LEU A 172 0.03 -7.41 9.61
N ARG A 173 0.27 -8.70 9.38
CA ARG A 173 1.49 -9.41 9.78
C ARG A 173 2.42 -9.51 8.58
N LEU A 174 3.60 -8.93 8.74
CA LEU A 174 4.61 -8.80 7.71
C LEU A 174 5.90 -9.52 8.13
N ARG A 175 6.76 -9.79 7.16
CA ARG A 175 8.06 -10.44 7.37
C ARG A 175 9.18 -9.55 6.85
N LYS A 176 10.26 -9.45 7.61
CA LYS A 176 11.47 -8.70 7.28
C LYS A 176 12.67 -9.62 7.44
N GLU A 177 13.53 -9.66 6.43
CA GLU A 177 14.86 -10.24 6.52
C GLU A 177 15.83 -9.23 7.15
N CYS A 178 16.64 -9.65 8.10
CA CYS A 178 17.74 -8.88 8.67
C CYS A 178 19.03 -9.64 8.43
N ALA A 179 20.08 -8.90 8.06
CA ALA A 179 21.43 -9.43 7.93
C ALA A 179 22.32 -8.77 8.97
N GLU A 180 23.16 -9.57 9.62
CA GLU A 180 24.27 -9.10 10.43
C GLU A 180 25.22 -8.34 9.52
N ARG A 181 25.56 -7.11 9.91
CA ARG A 181 26.61 -6.36 9.23
C ARG A 181 27.90 -6.77 9.91
N GLY A 182 28.74 -7.52 9.19
CA GLY A 182 30.06 -7.91 9.68
C GLY A 182 30.90 -6.69 10.10
N PRO A 183 31.97 -6.91 10.88
CA PRO A 183 32.87 -5.85 11.36
C PRO A 183 33.55 -5.08 10.22
#